data_AF-A0A383AKA7-F1
#
_entry.id   AF-A0A383AKA7-F1
#
_cell.length_a   1.000
_cell.length_b   1.000
_cell.length_c   1.000
_cell.angle_alpha   90.00
_cell.angle_beta   90.00
_cell.angle_gamma   90.00
#
_symmetry.space_group_name_H-M   'P 1'
#
loop_
_entity.id
_entity.type
_entity.pdbx_description
1 polymer ?
#
loop_
_entity_poly.entity_id
_entity_poly.type
_entity_poly.pdbx_seq_one_letter_code
_entity_poly.pdbx_strand_id
1 'polypeptide(L)'
;MTHPQLELSNDELLSTTRAVRKRLDLEKPVPESVLRECLEVAVQAPTGSNAQGWQFVFVTDPEKKTQIGEIYRQAFSIYKDMPIAIHKLHQESRDNVLIESQARSASSADYLADNMGRAPVL
;
A
#
# COMPACT_ATOMS: atom_id res chain seq x y z
N MET A 1 -15.30 10.67 -14.07
CA MET A 1 -14.12 9.85 -14.43
C MET A 1 -13.29 10.62 -15.44
N THR A 2 -12.18 11.21 -15.01
CA THR A 2 -11.28 11.95 -15.92
C THR A 2 -10.22 11.04 -16.57
N HIS A 3 -10.25 9.74 -16.22
CA HIS A 3 -9.28 8.73 -16.64
C HIS A 3 -9.99 7.50 -17.22
N PRO A 4 -9.32 6.75 -18.12
CA PRO A 4 -9.86 5.50 -18.66
C PRO A 4 -10.26 4.54 -17.54
N GLN A 5 -11.50 4.04 -17.60
CA GLN A 5 -12.01 3.07 -16.64
C GLN A 5 -11.76 1.66 -17.15
N LEU A 6 -11.43 0.76 -16.23
CA LEU A 6 -11.41 -0.67 -16.51
C LEU A 6 -12.86 -1.16 -16.41
N GLU A 7 -13.32 -1.90 -17.42
CA GLU A 7 -14.68 -2.48 -17.46
C GLU A 7 -14.78 -3.71 -16.54
N LEU A 8 -14.50 -3.54 -15.26
CA LEU A 8 -14.53 -4.59 -14.25
C LEU A 8 -15.91 -4.66 -13.59
N SER A 9 -16.38 -5.87 -13.35
CA SER A 9 -17.48 -6.11 -12.41
C SER A 9 -17.06 -5.81 -10.97
N ASN A 10 -18.04 -5.68 -10.06
CA ASN A 10 -17.78 -5.49 -8.63
C ASN A 10 -16.96 -6.65 -8.05
N ASP A 11 -17.27 -7.88 -8.45
CA ASP A 11 -16.56 -9.08 -7.98
C ASP A 11 -15.11 -9.10 -8.49
N GLU A 12 -14.86 -8.71 -9.75
CA GLU A 12 -13.50 -8.59 -10.28
C GLU A 12 -12.71 -7.50 -9.57
N LEU A 13 -13.30 -6.31 -9.37
CA LEU A 13 -12.66 -5.21 -8.65
C LEU A 13 -12.23 -5.63 -7.24
N LEU A 14 -13.14 -6.24 -6.48
CA LEU A 14 -12.88 -6.65 -5.09
C LEU A 14 -11.94 -7.85 -5.01
N SER A 15 -12.09 -8.84 -5.89
CA SER A 15 -11.27 -10.07 -5.86
C SER A 15 -9.85 -9.88 -6.39
N THR A 16 -9.57 -8.79 -7.11
CA THR A 16 -8.23 -8.51 -7.69
C THR A 16 -7.46 -7.41 -6.97
N THR A 17 -8.09 -6.64 -6.08
CA THR A 17 -7.39 -5.64 -5.25
C THR A 17 -6.35 -6.32 -4.35
N ARG A 18 -5.08 -5.89 -4.42
CA ARG A 18 -3.95 -6.43 -3.65
C ARG A 18 -3.10 -5.31 -3.08
N ALA A 19 -2.28 -5.62 -2.08
CA ALA A 19 -1.18 -4.75 -1.66
C ALA A 19 -0.06 -4.78 -2.73
N VAL A 20 -0.21 -3.96 -3.78
CA VAL A 20 0.77 -3.85 -4.87
C VAL A 20 1.96 -3.02 -4.41
N ARG A 21 3.17 -3.60 -4.49
CA ARG A 21 4.43 -2.94 -4.12
C ARG A 21 5.46 -3.04 -5.23
N LYS A 22 5.83 -4.28 -5.61
CA LYS A 22 6.84 -4.57 -6.65
C LYS A 22 6.46 -4.20 -8.09
N ARG A 23 5.16 -4.09 -8.39
CA ARG A 23 4.67 -3.76 -9.75
C ARG A 23 4.35 -2.28 -9.94
N LEU A 24 4.65 -1.44 -8.94
CA LEU A 24 4.46 -0.01 -9.07
C LEU A 24 5.53 0.56 -10.00
N ASP A 25 5.09 1.35 -10.97
CA ASP A 25 5.97 2.26 -11.70
C ASP A 25 6.16 3.52 -10.84
N LEU A 26 7.32 3.60 -10.19
CA LEU A 26 7.64 4.68 -9.24
C LEU A 26 7.93 6.01 -9.94
N GLU A 27 8.25 5.98 -11.24
CA GLU A 27 8.59 7.18 -12.01
C GLU A 27 7.37 7.76 -12.74
N LYS A 28 6.28 6.99 -12.84
CA LYS A 28 5.02 7.46 -13.43
C LYS A 28 4.35 8.50 -12.51
N PRO A 29 4.15 9.75 -12.96
CA PRO A 29 3.47 10.75 -12.15
C PRO A 29 2.00 10.37 -11.96
N VAL A 30 1.46 10.70 -10.78
CA VAL A 30 0.03 10.56 -10.47
C VAL A 30 -0.61 11.95 -10.52
N PRO A 31 -1.49 12.23 -11.51
CA PRO A 31 -2.19 13.50 -11.57
C PRO A 31 -3.04 13.76 -10.33
N GLU A 32 -3.11 15.01 -9.88
CA GLU A 32 -3.96 15.38 -8.73
C GLU A 32 -5.42 14.97 -8.93
N SER A 33 -5.95 15.06 -10.16
CA SER A 33 -7.32 14.65 -10.47
C SER A 33 -7.60 13.18 -10.15
N VAL A 34 -6.62 12.28 -10.30
CA VAL A 34 -6.75 10.87 -9.89
C VAL A 34 -6.91 10.78 -8.37
N LEU A 35 -6.07 11.50 -7.62
CA LEU A 35 -6.10 11.49 -6.15
C LEU A 35 -7.43 12.02 -5.61
N ARG A 36 -7.94 13.09 -6.23
CA ARG A 36 -9.25 13.69 -5.88
C ARG A 36 -10.40 12.71 -6.17
N GLU A 37 -10.40 12.07 -7.34
CA GLU A 37 -11.40 11.05 -7.70
C GLU A 37 -11.38 9.87 -6.71
N CYS A 38 -10.19 9.37 -6.33
CA CYS A 38 -10.07 8.34 -5.29
C CYS A 38 -10.60 8.80 -3.93
N LEU A 39 -10.35 10.06 -3.54
CA LEU A 39 -10.85 10.62 -2.29
C LEU A 39 -12.38 10.73 -2.28
N GLU A 40 -12.98 11.19 -3.37
CA GLU A 40 -14.45 11.29 -3.53
C GLU A 40 -15.15 9.94 -3.35
N VAL A 41 -14.52 8.86 -3.83
CA VAL A 41 -14.99 7.48 -3.61
C VAL A 41 -14.76 7.04 -2.17
N ALA A 42 -13.58 7.32 -1.60
CA ALA A 42 -13.23 6.89 -0.24
C ALA A 42 -14.17 7.46 0.83
N VAL A 43 -14.60 8.72 0.69
CA VAL A 43 -15.50 9.38 1.66
C VAL A 43 -16.95 8.88 1.60
N GLN A 44 -17.29 7.99 0.66
CA GLN A 44 -18.58 7.29 0.68
C GLN A 44 -18.68 6.24 1.79
N ALA A 45 -17.57 5.91 2.45
CA ALA A 45 -17.58 4.99 3.58
C ALA A 45 -18.46 5.53 4.73
N PRO A 46 -19.28 4.69 5.39
CA PRO A 46 -20.10 5.13 6.51
C PRO A 46 -19.26 5.43 7.75
N THR A 47 -19.71 6.37 8.58
CA THR A 47 -19.14 6.64 9.92
C THR A 47 -20.21 6.66 11.00
N GLY A 48 -19.78 6.36 12.23
CA GLY A 48 -20.61 6.58 13.41
C GLY A 48 -21.14 8.02 13.44
N SER A 49 -22.45 8.17 13.54
CA SER A 49 -23.14 9.47 13.52
C SER A 49 -22.85 10.35 12.29
N ASN A 50 -22.39 9.77 11.18
CA ASN A 50 -21.90 10.52 10.02
C ASN A 50 -20.81 11.58 10.34
N ALA A 51 -20.00 11.32 11.38
CA ALA A 51 -19.01 12.28 11.88
C ALA A 51 -17.86 12.56 10.90
N GLN A 52 -17.59 11.68 9.93
CA GLN A 52 -16.59 11.88 8.87
C GLN A 52 -15.21 12.32 9.39
N GLY A 53 -14.76 11.74 10.51
CA GLY A 53 -13.53 12.15 11.22
C GLY A 53 -12.20 11.81 10.54
N TRP A 54 -12.23 11.35 9.28
CA TRP A 54 -11.03 11.07 8.51
C TRP A 54 -10.32 12.34 8.07
N GLN A 55 -9.00 12.25 7.98
CA GLN A 55 -8.14 13.28 7.40
C GLN A 55 -7.24 12.57 6.38
N PHE A 56 -7.06 13.21 5.22
CA PHE A 56 -6.21 12.70 4.14
C PHE A 56 -5.11 13.72 3.88
N VAL A 57 -3.87 13.26 3.82
CA VAL A 57 -2.70 14.08 3.53
C VAL A 57 -1.96 13.40 2.40
N PHE A 58 -1.94 14.04 1.23
CA PHE A 58 -1.11 13.61 0.11
C PHE A 58 0.24 14.32 0.20
N VAL A 59 1.32 13.55 0.28
CA VAL A 59 2.68 14.10 0.34
C VAL A 59 3.33 13.93 -1.03
N THR A 60 3.57 15.05 -1.72
CA THR A 60 4.21 15.08 -3.05
C THR A 60 5.62 15.67 -3.02
N ASP A 61 5.95 16.43 -1.98
CA ASP A 61 7.26 17.05 -1.77
C ASP A 61 8.36 15.98 -1.68
N PRO A 62 9.40 16.02 -2.54
CA PRO A 62 10.39 14.96 -2.64
C PRO A 62 11.25 14.82 -1.37
N GLU A 63 11.56 15.92 -0.69
CA GLU A 63 12.35 15.89 0.55
C GLU A 63 11.55 15.24 1.68
N LYS A 64 10.28 15.64 1.87
CA LYS A 64 9.40 15.05 2.87
C LYS A 64 9.16 13.57 2.62
N LYS A 65 8.90 13.17 1.36
CA LYS A 65 8.74 11.74 1.02
C LYS A 65 10.00 10.94 1.35
N THR A 66 11.17 11.48 1.05
CA THR A 66 12.45 10.85 1.39
C THR A 66 12.60 10.66 2.90
N GLN A 67 12.31 11.69 3.69
CA GLN A 67 12.35 11.62 5.16
C GLN A 67 11.34 10.63 5.73
N ILE A 68 10.10 10.63 5.24
CA ILE A 68 9.06 9.67 5.65
C ILE A 68 9.49 8.24 5.30
N GLY A 69 10.04 8.03 4.11
CA GLY A 69 10.54 6.74 3.68
C GLY A 69 11.67 6.21 4.56
N GLU A 70 12.58 7.09 5.00
CA GLU A 70 13.64 6.74 5.96
C GLU A 70 13.06 6.30 7.31
N ILE A 71 12.14 7.08 7.87
CA ILE A 71 11.47 6.75 9.14
C ILE A 71 10.72 5.42 9.02
N TYR A 72 10.00 5.23 7.92
CA TYR A 72 9.29 3.98 7.65
C TYR A 72 10.26 2.80 7.59
N ARG A 73 11.39 2.93 6.88
CA ARG A 73 12.39 1.86 6.78
C ARG A 73 12.94 1.48 8.16
N GLN A 74 13.23 2.46 9.01
CA GLN A 74 13.70 2.22 10.38
C GLN A 74 12.65 1.48 11.21
N ALA A 75 11.39 1.95 11.20
CA ALA A 75 10.30 1.29 11.91
C ALA A 75 10.04 -0.13 11.38
N PHE A 76 10.10 -0.30 10.06
CA PHE A 76 9.91 -1.60 9.40
C PHE A 76 11.03 -2.59 9.74
N SER A 77 12.28 -2.12 9.87
CA SER A 77 13.39 -2.97 10.31
C SER A 77 13.12 -3.58 11.68
N ILE A 78 12.56 -2.81 12.61
CA ILE A 78 12.19 -3.31 13.94
C ILE A 78 11.01 -4.29 13.82
N TYR A 79 9.96 -3.91 13.06
CA TYR A 79 8.79 -4.75 12.83
C TYR A 79 9.17 -6.11 12.25
N LYS A 80 10.06 -6.16 11.25
CA LYS A 80 10.49 -7.37 10.52
C LYS A 80 11.04 -8.47 11.43
N ASP A 81 11.61 -8.09 12.58
CA ASP A 81 12.14 -9.04 13.55
C ASP A 81 11.13 -9.50 14.61
N MET A 82 9.94 -8.86 14.67
CA MET A 82 8.90 -9.25 15.60
C MET A 82 8.25 -10.60 15.22
N PRO A 83 7.78 -11.40 16.21
CA PRO A 83 7.12 -12.68 15.95
C PRO A 83 5.85 -12.58 15.08
N ILE A 84 5.19 -11.41 15.11
CA ILE A 84 3.98 -11.13 14.32
C ILE A 84 4.28 -10.76 12.86
N ALA A 85 5.55 -10.55 12.51
CA ALA A 85 5.93 -10.14 11.17
C ALA A 85 5.69 -11.27 10.17
N ILE A 86 5.25 -10.91 8.96
CA ILE A 86 5.07 -11.87 7.88
C ILE A 86 6.33 -12.70 7.58
N HIS A 87 7.51 -12.15 7.88
CA HIS A 87 8.79 -12.83 7.78
C HIS A 87 8.91 -14.02 8.73
N LYS A 88 8.28 -13.96 9.91
CA LYS A 88 8.33 -14.98 10.97
C LYS A 88 7.10 -15.90 10.99
N LEU A 89 5.96 -15.43 10.48
CA LEU A 89 4.72 -16.20 10.46
C LEU A 89 4.85 -17.46 9.61
N HIS A 90 4.36 -18.59 10.14
CA HIS A 90 4.25 -19.88 9.45
C HIS A 90 5.57 -20.48 8.94
N GLN A 91 6.73 -20.02 9.43
CA GLN A 91 8.03 -20.58 9.04
C GLN A 91 8.16 -22.08 9.33
N GLU A 92 7.50 -22.56 10.39
CA GLU A 92 7.51 -23.97 10.80
C GLU A 92 6.32 -24.77 10.23
N SER A 93 5.55 -24.17 9.31
CA SER A 93 4.45 -24.89 8.64
C SER A 93 4.99 -26.08 7.84
N ARG A 94 4.15 -27.11 7.68
CA ARG A 94 4.41 -28.22 6.74
C ARG A 94 3.83 -27.97 5.35
N ASP A 95 3.09 -26.87 5.20
CA ASP A 95 2.52 -26.44 3.92
C ASP A 95 3.54 -25.56 3.16
N ASN A 96 4.22 -26.18 2.20
CA ASN A 96 5.21 -25.50 1.37
C ASN A 96 4.60 -24.35 0.53
N VAL A 97 3.35 -24.49 0.09
CA VAL A 97 2.67 -23.45 -0.71
C VAL A 97 2.44 -22.21 0.14
N LEU A 98 2.02 -22.40 1.40
CA LEU A 98 1.88 -21.32 2.36
C LEU A 98 3.22 -20.62 2.61
N ILE A 99 4.29 -21.38 2.86
CA ILE A 99 5.64 -20.83 3.12
C ILE A 99 6.10 -19.98 1.93
N GLU A 100 5.99 -20.49 0.72
CA GLU A 100 6.38 -19.75 -0.49
C GLU A 100 5.55 -18.48 -0.69
N SER A 101 4.24 -18.55 -0.41
CA SER A 101 3.33 -17.39 -0.48
C SER A 101 3.74 -16.30 0.52
N GLN A 102 4.08 -16.70 1.74
CA GLN A 102 4.59 -15.80 2.77
C GLN A 102 5.92 -15.19 2.37
N ALA A 103 6.86 -15.98 1.83
CA ALA A 103 8.15 -15.49 1.36
C ALA A 103 8.00 -14.45 0.23
N ARG A 104 7.10 -14.69 -0.75
CA ARG A 104 6.80 -13.70 -1.79
C ARG A 104 6.23 -12.41 -1.21
N SER A 105 5.29 -12.52 -0.27
CA SER A 105 4.64 -11.38 0.36
C SER A 105 5.60 -10.58 1.26
N ALA A 106 6.47 -11.26 2.01
CA ALA A 106 7.53 -10.69 2.82
C ALA A 106 8.54 -9.92 1.95
N SER A 107 9.03 -10.53 0.86
CA SER A 107 9.93 -9.87 -0.07
C SER A 107 9.28 -8.65 -0.76
N SER A 108 7.96 -8.66 -0.94
CA SER A 108 7.20 -7.51 -1.45
C SER A 108 7.13 -6.38 -0.41
N ALA A 109 6.98 -6.71 0.87
CA ALA A 109 7.03 -5.74 1.96
C ALA A 109 8.43 -5.12 2.12
N ASP A 110 9.48 -5.92 2.03
CA ASP A 110 10.87 -5.44 2.02
C ASP A 110 11.09 -4.41 0.90
N TYR A 111 10.63 -4.72 -0.31
CA TYR A 111 10.71 -3.80 -1.45
C TYR A 111 10.03 -2.44 -1.16
N LEU A 112 8.88 -2.44 -0.50
CA LEU A 112 8.23 -1.18 -0.11
C LEU A 112 9.08 -0.41 0.90
N ALA A 113 9.62 -1.08 1.92
CA ALA A 113 10.44 -0.41 2.93
C ALA A 113 11.67 0.27 2.32
N ASP A 114 12.27 -0.34 1.32
CA ASP A 114 13.44 0.21 0.62
C ASP A 114 13.07 1.33 -0.37
N ASN A 115 11.82 1.39 -0.85
CA ASN A 115 11.44 2.27 -1.96
C ASN A 115 10.31 3.25 -1.64
N MET A 116 9.75 3.27 -0.42
CA MET A 116 8.58 4.10 -0.08
C MET A 116 8.81 5.57 -0.42
N GLY A 117 9.97 6.14 -0.09
CA GLY A 117 10.29 7.54 -0.38
C GLY A 117 10.33 7.89 -1.88
N ARG A 118 10.44 6.89 -2.76
CA ARG A 118 10.43 7.06 -4.22
C ARG A 118 9.03 7.06 -4.82
N ALA A 119 8.00 6.68 -4.07
CA ALA A 119 6.63 6.70 -4.58
C ALA A 119 6.27 8.11 -5.09
N PRO A 120 5.52 8.25 -6.19
CA PRO A 120 5.16 9.56 -6.73
C PRO A 120 4.36 10.40 -5.71
N VAL A 121 3.52 9.74 -4.91
CA VAL A 121 2.73 10.32 -3.82
C VAL A 121 2.73 9.34 -2.65
N LEU A 122 2.82 9.86 -1.41
CA LEU A 122 2.55 9.12 -0.17
C LEU A 122 1.21 9.55 0.44
#